data_AF-A0A3A9GHP7-F1
#
_entry.id   AF-A0A3A9GHP7-F1
#
_cell.length_a   1.000
_cell.length_b   1.000
_cell.length_c   1.000
_cell.angle_alpha   90.00
_cell.angle_beta   90.00
_cell.angle_gamma   90.00
#
_symmetry.space_group_name_H-M   'P 1'
#
loop_
_entity.id
_entity.type
_entity.pdbx_description
1 polymer ?
#
loop_
_entity_poly.entity_id
_entity_poly.type
_entity_poly.pdbx_seq_one_letter_code
_entity_poly.pdbx_strand_id
1 'polypeptide(L)'
;MNTTNRRTEIMNILILRRHTTARELADELGVTTRTIQRDIQALSPGFPVYTKQGGDGGIYIGDDYKPYVNTLSADELDTLCEIYRQAEGVHKKILLQILHKYGPDKLEI
;
A
#
# COMPACT_ATOMS: atom_id res chain seq x y z
N MET A 1 21.12 -1.78 -0.75
CA MET A 1 19.85 -2.15 -1.43
C MET A 1 19.86 -1.70 -2.88
N ASN A 2 19.44 -2.55 -3.84
CA ASN A 2 19.32 -2.19 -5.26
C ASN A 2 18.20 -1.14 -5.46
N THR A 3 18.34 -0.25 -6.43
CA THR A 3 17.34 0.76 -6.82
C THR A 3 15.98 0.15 -7.13
N THR A 4 15.90 -0.96 -7.87
CA THR A 4 14.60 -1.58 -8.21
C THR A 4 13.89 -2.06 -6.94
N ASN A 5 14.58 -2.83 -6.10
CA ASN A 5 14.02 -3.32 -4.84
C ASN A 5 13.60 -2.16 -3.93
N ARG A 6 14.40 -1.09 -3.86
CA ARG A 6 14.08 0.10 -3.06
C ARG A 6 12.82 0.78 -3.54
N ARG A 7 12.64 0.95 -4.85
CA ARG A 7 11.43 1.56 -5.43
C ARG A 7 10.20 0.71 -5.20
N THR A 8 10.31 -0.60 -5.33
CA THR A 8 9.24 -1.53 -4.97
C THR A 8 8.86 -1.36 -3.49
N GLU A 9 9.85 -1.25 -2.61
CA GLU A 9 9.57 -1.10 -1.18
C GLU A 9 8.96 0.25 -0.82
N ILE A 10 9.42 1.34 -1.44
CA ILE A 10 8.77 2.65 -1.32
C ILE A 10 7.29 2.57 -1.71
N MET A 11 6.97 1.88 -2.82
CA MET A 11 5.59 1.68 -3.25
C MET A 11 4.79 0.84 -2.24
N ASN A 12 5.35 -0.26 -1.74
CA ASN A 12 4.70 -1.09 -0.71
C ASN A 12 4.33 -0.27 0.53
N ILE A 13 5.28 0.54 1.02
CA ILE A 13 5.06 1.42 2.16
C ILE A 13 3.95 2.44 1.87
N LEU A 14 3.97 3.07 0.69
CA LEU A 14 2.95 4.04 0.30
C LEU A 14 1.56 3.42 0.14
N ILE A 15 1.46 2.21 -0.43
CA ILE A 15 0.17 1.50 -0.57
C ILE A 15 -0.42 1.15 0.80
N LEU A 16 0.43 0.85 1.80
CA LEU A 16 -0.01 0.52 3.15
C LEU A 16 -0.34 1.76 3.99
N ARG A 17 0.54 2.76 4.02
CA ARG A 17 0.43 3.93 4.90
C ARG A 17 -0.32 5.10 4.29
N ARG A 18 -0.47 5.14 2.95
CA ARG A 18 -1.03 6.22 2.13
C ARG A 18 -0.27 7.54 2.16
N HIS A 19 0.42 7.82 3.25
CA HIS A 19 1.27 8.98 3.47
C HIS A 19 2.52 8.60 4.26
N THR A 20 3.63 9.25 3.95
CA THR A 20 4.89 9.19 4.70
C THR A 20 5.76 10.39 4.33
N THR A 21 6.89 10.58 5.00
CA THR A 21 7.88 11.60 4.66
C THR A 21 9.13 10.99 3.99
N ALA A 22 9.85 11.83 3.24
CA ALA A 22 11.14 11.40 2.67
C ALA A 22 12.17 11.04 3.74
N ARG A 23 12.04 11.57 4.97
CA ARG A 23 12.90 11.25 6.11
C ARG A 23 12.59 9.87 6.66
N GLU A 24 11.32 9.57 6.93
CA GLU A 24 10.90 8.24 7.39
C GLU A 24 11.32 7.13 6.43
N LEU A 25 11.09 7.32 5.13
CA LEU A 25 11.54 6.36 4.11
C LEU A 25 13.06 6.23 4.07
N ALA A 26 13.80 7.33 4.27
CA ALA A 26 15.26 7.32 4.28
C ALA A 26 15.79 6.52 5.47
N ASP A 27 15.22 6.73 6.65
CA ASP A 27 15.58 6.06 7.89
C ASP A 27 15.24 4.56 7.82
N GLU A 28 14.04 4.20 7.35
CA GLU A 28 13.57 2.82 7.21
C GLU A 28 14.36 2.02 6.17
N LEU A 29 14.75 2.66 5.06
CA LEU A 29 15.43 2.00 3.95
C LEU A 29 16.96 2.16 3.97
N GLY A 30 17.50 2.84 4.99
CA GLY A 30 18.94 3.05 5.18
C GLY A 30 19.60 3.84 4.04
N VAL A 31 18.92 4.87 3.53
CA VAL A 31 19.41 5.73 2.43
C VAL A 31 19.27 7.20 2.77
N THR A 32 19.74 8.08 1.88
CA THR A 32 19.55 9.53 2.08
C THR A 32 18.17 9.99 1.61
N THR A 33 17.67 11.09 2.19
CA THR A 33 16.46 11.77 1.72
C THR A 33 16.56 12.18 0.23
N ARG A 34 17.76 12.56 -0.24
CA ARG A 34 18.05 12.85 -1.66
C ARG A 34 17.84 11.62 -2.54
N THR A 35 18.21 10.43 -2.05
CA THR A 35 17.96 9.16 -2.75
C THR A 35 16.46 8.90 -2.87
N ILE A 36 15.71 9.05 -1.76
CA ILE A 36 14.25 8.90 -1.76
C ILE A 36 13.60 9.87 -2.75
N GLN A 37 13.95 11.16 -2.71
CA GLN A 37 13.40 12.15 -3.64
C GLN A 37 13.63 11.78 -5.12
N ARG A 38 14.82 11.26 -5.45
CA ARG A 38 15.11 10.77 -6.81
C ARG A 38 14.27 9.55 -7.19
N ASP A 39 14.05 8.63 -6.27
CA ASP A 39 13.20 7.47 -6.51
C ASP A 39 11.74 7.85 -6.67
N ILE A 40 11.24 8.79 -5.87
CA ILE A 40 9.89 9.35 -6.03
C ILE A 40 9.74 10.02 -7.39
N GLN A 41 10.69 10.86 -7.82
CA GLN A 41 10.67 11.46 -9.15
C GLN A 41 10.65 10.42 -10.28
N ALA A 42 11.33 9.28 -10.09
CA ALA A 42 11.32 8.20 -11.06
C ALA A 42 10.02 7.37 -11.04
N LEU A 43 9.30 7.34 -9.92
CA LEU A 43 8.03 6.63 -9.76
C LEU A 43 6.83 7.47 -10.23
N SER A 44 6.84 8.79 -10.00
CA SER A 44 5.70 9.68 -10.29
C SER A 44 5.13 9.61 -11.72
N PRO A 45 5.89 9.33 -12.79
CA PRO A 45 5.30 9.16 -14.13
C PRO A 45 4.49 7.88 -14.31
N GLY A 46 4.78 6.82 -13.55
CA GLY A 46 4.17 5.49 -13.70
C GLY A 46 3.17 5.13 -12.60
N PHE A 47 3.12 5.91 -11.53
CA PHE A 47 2.30 5.65 -10.36
C PHE A 47 1.66 6.95 -9.87
N PRO A 48 0.47 6.91 -9.23
CA PRO A 48 -0.22 8.09 -8.72
C PRO A 48 0.42 8.59 -7.40
N VAL A 49 1.72 8.84 -7.44
CA VAL A 49 2.53 9.29 -6.31
C VAL A 49 2.84 10.76 -6.47
N TYR A 50 2.49 11.55 -5.46
CA TYR A 50 2.72 12.99 -5.44
C TYR A 50 3.38 13.45 -4.14
N THR A 51 3.93 14.66 -4.16
CA THR A 51 4.57 15.26 -2.99
C THR A 51 3.90 16.58 -2.64
N LYS A 52 3.79 16.87 -1.35
CA LYS A 52 3.28 18.14 -0.82
C LYS A 52 4.34 18.76 0.08
N GLN A 53 4.53 20.07 -0.03
CA GLN A 53 5.43 20.83 0.84
C GLN A 53 4.67 21.41 2.06
N GLY A 54 5.38 21.68 3.16
CA GLY A 54 4.83 22.27 4.39
C GLY A 54 4.90 21.35 5.61
N GLY A 55 4.34 21.79 6.74
CA GLY A 55 4.31 21.04 8.02
C GLY A 55 3.62 19.69 7.91
N ASP A 56 2.47 19.66 7.21
CA ASP A 56 1.76 18.43 6.82
C ASP A 56 2.13 18.03 5.38
N GLY A 57 3.40 18.23 5.01
CA GLY A 57 3.94 17.79 3.75
C GLY A 57 4.27 16.30 3.75
N GLY A 58 4.79 15.82 2.63
CA GLY A 58 5.21 14.43 2.50
C GLY A 58 5.03 13.88 1.12
N ILE A 59 5.03 12.56 1.05
CA ILE A 59 4.85 11.74 -0.13
C ILE A 59 3.54 10.99 0.07
N TYR A 60 2.69 11.03 -0.94
CA TYR A 60 1.35 10.49 -0.92
C TYR A 60 1.13 9.60 -2.14
N ILE A 61 0.18 8.68 -2.03
CA ILE A 61 -0.34 7.91 -3.16
C ILE A 61 -1.84 8.14 -3.27
N GLY A 62 -2.38 8.12 -4.49
CA GLY A 62 -3.83 8.24 -4.71
C GLY A 62 -4.62 7.21 -3.90
N ASP A 63 -5.72 7.64 -3.27
CA ASP A 63 -6.58 6.78 -2.45
C ASP A 63 -7.30 5.71 -3.29
N ASP A 64 -7.49 6.00 -4.57
CA ASP A 64 -8.04 5.10 -5.59
C ASP A 64 -7.02 4.06 -6.09
N TYR A 65 -5.73 4.24 -5.77
CA TYR A 65 -4.70 3.28 -6.16
C TYR A 65 -4.73 2.03 -5.28
N LYS A 66 -5.37 0.98 -5.80
CA LYS A 66 -5.48 -0.33 -5.17
C LYS A 66 -4.85 -1.41 -6.06
N PRO A 67 -3.52 -1.56 -6.06
CA PRO A 67 -2.83 -2.46 -6.99
C PRO A 67 -3.08 -3.95 -6.71
N TYR A 68 -3.63 -4.28 -5.55
CA TYR A 68 -3.92 -5.66 -5.15
C TYR A 68 -5.41 -6.00 -5.24
N VAL A 69 -6.25 -5.09 -5.74
CA VAL A 69 -7.68 -5.40 -5.91
C VAL A 69 -7.86 -6.49 -6.96
N ASN A 70 -8.79 -7.42 -6.73
CA ASN A 70 -9.04 -8.58 -7.59
C ASN A 70 -7.82 -9.53 -7.77
N THR A 71 -6.90 -9.63 -6.80
CA THR A 71 -5.77 -10.57 -6.90
C THR A 71 -6.04 -11.94 -6.26
N LEU A 72 -7.10 -12.08 -5.47
CA LEU A 72 -7.50 -13.38 -4.94
C LEU A 72 -8.07 -14.25 -6.08
N SER A 73 -7.65 -15.50 -6.13
CA SER A 73 -8.32 -16.54 -6.92
C SER A 73 -9.74 -16.79 -6.38
N ALA A 74 -10.57 -17.43 -7.20
CA ALA A 74 -11.92 -17.80 -6.80
C ALA A 74 -11.93 -18.67 -5.52
N ASP A 75 -11.04 -19.67 -5.45
CA ASP A 75 -10.95 -20.58 -4.32
C ASP A 75 -10.46 -19.87 -3.04
N GLU A 76 -9.49 -18.96 -3.16
CA GLU A 76 -9.03 -18.14 -2.03
C GLU A 76 -10.12 -17.21 -1.52
N LEU A 77 -10.87 -16.57 -2.42
CA LEU A 77 -11.96 -15.68 -2.06
C LEU A 77 -13.09 -16.44 -1.35
N ASP A 78 -13.50 -17.59 -1.90
CA ASP A 78 -14.56 -18.42 -1.32
C ASP A 78 -14.18 -18.93 0.08
N THR A 79 -12.98 -19.49 0.20
CA THR A 79 -12.42 -19.96 1.48
C THR A 79 -12.37 -18.82 2.50
N LEU A 80 -11.89 -17.65 2.10
CA LEU A 80 -11.76 -16.51 3.01
C LEU A 80 -13.13 -15.96 3.43
N CYS A 81 -14.12 -15.96 2.53
CA CYS A 81 -15.51 -15.61 2.85
C CYS A 81 -16.14 -16.59 3.83
N GLU A 82 -15.90 -17.89 3.68
CA GLU A 82 -16.39 -18.91 4.60
C GLU A 82 -15.83 -18.67 6.02
N ILE A 83 -14.51 -18.51 6.13
CA ILE A 83 -13.84 -18.25 7.42
C ILE A 83 -14.34 -16.93 8.03
N TYR A 84 -14.51 -15.88 7.22
CA TYR A 84 -15.02 -14.59 7.68
C TYR A 84 -16.43 -14.69 8.31
N ARG A 85 -17.33 -15.48 7.71
CA ARG A 85 -18.69 -15.68 8.24
C ARG A 85 -18.67 -16.31 9.62
N GLN A 86 -17.76 -17.24 9.86
CA GLN A 86 -17.61 -17.97 11.13
C GLN A 86 -16.76 -17.21 12.18
N ALA A 87 -15.94 -16.26 11.75
CA ALA A 87 -15.07 -15.51 12.65
C ALA A 87 -15.83 -14.46 13.48
N GLU A 88 -15.31 -14.20 14.68
CA GLU A 88 -15.79 -13.19 15.61
C GLU A 88 -14.64 -12.29 16.13
N GLY A 89 -15.00 -11.18 16.76
CA GLY A 89 -14.05 -10.29 17.42
C GLY A 89 -12.99 -9.71 16.49
N VAL A 90 -11.73 -9.75 16.94
CA VAL A 90 -10.59 -9.17 16.21
C VAL A 90 -10.32 -9.92 14.89
N HIS A 91 -10.48 -11.24 14.87
CA HIS A 91 -10.24 -12.05 13.68
C HIS A 91 -11.19 -11.66 12.55
N LYS A 92 -12.48 -11.46 12.85
CA LYS A 92 -13.47 -10.99 11.85
C LYS A 92 -13.07 -9.65 11.23
N LYS A 93 -12.56 -8.71 12.06
CA LYS A 93 -12.10 -7.40 11.59
C LYS A 93 -10.88 -7.51 10.66
N ILE A 94 -9.90 -8.35 11.00
CA ILE A 94 -8.70 -8.57 10.18
C ILE A 94 -9.09 -9.23 8.85
N LEU A 95 -9.93 -10.26 8.87
CA LEU A 95 -10.41 -10.93 7.66
C LEU A 95 -11.15 -9.95 6.73
N LEU A 96 -11.98 -9.07 7.28
CA LEU A 96 -12.64 -8.02 6.50
C LEU A 96 -11.63 -7.07 5.84
N GLN A 97 -10.55 -6.70 6.54
CA GLN A 97 -9.49 -5.87 5.95
C GLN A 97 -8.77 -6.57 4.81
N ILE A 98 -8.49 -7.87 4.93
CA ILE A 98 -7.87 -8.68 3.87
C ILE A 98 -8.82 -8.75 2.65
N LEU A 99 -10.10 -9.03 2.88
CA LEU A 99 -11.13 -9.08 1.84
C LEU A 99 -11.25 -7.74 1.09
N HIS A 100 -11.26 -6.60 1.79
CA HIS A 100 -11.28 -5.29 1.13
C HIS A 100 -9.97 -4.94 0.40
N LYS A 101 -8.84 -5.48 0.84
CA LYS A 101 -7.53 -5.17 0.25
C LYS A 101 -7.26 -5.99 -1.02
N TYR A 102 -7.67 -7.25 -1.05
CA TYR A 102 -7.31 -8.21 -2.10
C TYR A 102 -8.51 -8.75 -2.89
N GLY A 103 -9.72 -8.64 -2.32
CA GLY A 103 -10.95 -9.07 -2.96
C GLY A 103 -11.45 -8.07 -4.02
N PRO A 104 -12.68 -8.29 -4.52
CA PRO A 104 -13.32 -7.41 -5.48
C PRO A 104 -13.51 -5.97 -4.96
N ASP A 105 -13.32 -4.98 -5.83
CA ASP A 105 -13.46 -3.55 -5.48
C ASP A 105 -14.87 -3.21 -4.92
N LYS A 106 -15.88 -3.99 -5.31
CA LYS A 106 -17.28 -3.88 -4.89
C LYS A 106 -17.74 -5.15 -4.16
N LEU A 107 -16.93 -5.66 -3.24
CA LEU A 107 -17.33 -6.80 -2.42
C LEU A 107 -18.38 -6.35 -1.40
N GLU A 108 -19.61 -6.84 -1.55
CA GLU A 108 -20.70 -6.66 -0.59
C GLU A 108 -20.79 -7.95 0.25
N ILE A 109 -20.39 -7.87 1.53
CA ILE A 109 -20.35 -9.00 2.50
C ILE A 109 -20.92 -8.60 3.86
#